data_AF-A0A949PST3-F1
#
_entry.id   AF-A0A949PST3-F1
#
_cell.length_a   1.000
_cell.length_b   1.000
_cell.length_c   1.000
_cell.angle_alpha   90.00
_cell.angle_beta   90.00
_cell.angle_gamma   90.00
#
_symmetry.space_group_name_H-M   'P 1'
#
loop_
_entity.id
_entity.type
_entity.pdbx_description
1 polymer ?
#
loop_
_entity_poly.entity_id
_entity_poly.type
_entity_poly.pdbx_seq_one_letter_code
_entity_poly.pdbx_strand_id
1 'polypeptide(L)'
;MSLTPKQEAFALAFFETGNAAEAYRRSYDVSENAKDQWIYVEACQLLDNPKVAIRLQELRDHAERHSIYTRQQALDEYEKARDLAIRAGNPSAAVSAINGKVKLYGLEAPVKAKVDHTSSDGSMTPKPTTIRILAADDGSDDKAPA
;
A
#
# COMPACT_ATOMS: atom_id res chain seq x y z
N MET A 1 -34.08 -9.23 -13.16
CA MET A 1 -33.86 -10.03 -11.94
C MET A 1 -33.05 -9.19 -10.97
N SER A 2 -33.62 -8.76 -9.85
CA SER A 2 -32.96 -7.84 -8.91
C SER A 2 -32.09 -8.60 -7.91
N LEU A 3 -30.92 -8.02 -7.60
CA LEU A 3 -30.05 -8.43 -6.50
C LEU A 3 -30.69 -8.00 -5.18
N THR A 4 -30.55 -8.79 -4.11
CA THR A 4 -31.07 -8.37 -2.80
C THR A 4 -30.15 -7.29 -2.20
N PRO A 5 -30.65 -6.41 -1.32
CA PRO A 5 -29.82 -5.39 -0.68
C PRO A 5 -28.61 -5.97 0.07
N LYS A 6 -28.76 -7.14 0.71
CA LYS A 6 -27.67 -7.82 1.42
C LYS A 6 -26.61 -8.38 0.47
N GLN A 7 -27.02 -8.87 -0.70
CA GLN A 7 -26.09 -9.33 -1.74
C GLN A 7 -25.32 -8.17 -2.39
N GLU A 8 -25.97 -7.03 -2.60
CA GLU A 8 -25.31 -5.81 -3.08
C GLU A 8 -24.27 -5.31 -2.07
N ALA A 9 -24.66 -5.22 -0.79
CA ALA A 9 -23.76 -4.85 0.29
C ALA A 9 -22.53 -5.77 0.36
N PHE A 10 -22.73 -7.09 0.19
CA PHE A 10 -21.65 -8.07 0.13
C PHE A 10 -20.71 -7.83 -1.05
N ALA A 11 -21.26 -7.62 -2.25
CA ALA A 11 -20.45 -7.37 -3.44
C ALA A 11 -19.58 -6.12 -3.29
N LEU A 12 -20.13 -5.04 -2.72
CA LEU A 12 -19.41 -3.81 -2.43
C LEU A 12 -18.32 -4.02 -1.36
N ALA A 13 -18.67 -4.63 -0.23
CA ALA A 13 -17.71 -4.89 0.84
C ALA A 13 -16.57 -5.82 0.39
N PHE A 14 -16.86 -6.80 -0.47
CA PHE A 14 -15.83 -7.66 -1.06
C PHE A 14 -14.94 -6.91 -2.04
N PHE A 15 -15.52 -6.04 -2.87
CA PHE A 15 -14.77 -5.20 -3.79
C PHE A 15 -13.80 -4.26 -3.05
N GLU A 16 -14.19 -3.73 -1.88
CA GLU A 16 -13.35 -2.86 -1.05
C GLU A 16 -12.26 -3.63 -0.27
N THR A 17 -12.60 -4.77 0.33
CA THR A 17 -11.72 -5.47 1.27
C THR A 17 -10.91 -6.60 0.66
N GLY A 18 -11.35 -7.17 -0.46
CA GLY A 18 -10.79 -8.39 -1.06
C GLY A 18 -10.96 -9.65 -0.20
N ASN A 19 -11.68 -9.58 0.92
CA ASN A 19 -11.85 -10.69 1.85
C ASN A 19 -13.33 -11.09 1.95
N ALA A 20 -13.64 -12.32 1.53
CA ALA A 20 -15.01 -12.83 1.47
C ALA A 20 -15.66 -12.97 2.86
N ALA A 21 -14.94 -13.47 3.86
CA ALA A 21 -15.48 -13.65 5.20
C ALA A 21 -15.75 -12.30 5.88
N GLU A 22 -14.87 -11.33 5.66
CA GLU A 22 -15.07 -9.97 6.17
C GLU A 22 -16.25 -9.28 5.47
N ALA A 23 -16.37 -9.41 4.15
CA ALA A 23 -17.51 -8.91 3.41
C ALA A 23 -18.83 -9.54 3.89
N TYR A 24 -18.82 -10.83 4.22
CA TYR A 24 -20.01 -11.54 4.75
C TYR A 24 -20.42 -11.00 6.12
N ARG A 25 -19.47 -10.83 7.04
CA ARG A 25 -19.74 -10.27 8.38
C ARG A 25 -20.30 -8.84 8.34
N ARG A 26 -19.91 -8.03 7.35
CA ARG A 26 -20.41 -6.67 7.17
C ARG A 26 -21.80 -6.61 6.56
N SER A 27 -22.19 -7.63 5.81
CA SER A 27 -23.38 -7.60 4.95
C SER A 27 -24.54 -8.43 5.48
N TYR A 28 -24.23 -9.40 6.33
CA TYR A 28 -25.18 -10.29 6.97
C TYR A 28 -25.05 -10.19 8.49
N ASP A 29 -26.18 -10.33 9.18
CA ASP A 29 -26.23 -10.34 10.64
C ASP A 29 -25.64 -11.66 11.15
N VAL A 30 -24.35 -11.63 11.48
CA VAL A 30 -23.62 -12.79 12.01
C VAL A 30 -23.54 -12.66 13.53
N SER A 31 -23.93 -13.73 14.24
CA SER A 31 -23.77 -13.81 15.70
C SER A 31 -22.29 -13.74 16.10
N GLU A 32 -21.95 -13.07 17.19
CA GLU A 32 -20.57 -13.01 17.71
C GLU A 32 -19.98 -14.41 18.00
N ASN A 33 -20.83 -15.40 18.28
CA ASN A 33 -20.44 -16.79 18.54
C ASN A 33 -20.49 -17.67 17.27
N ALA A 34 -20.67 -17.09 16.08
CA ALA A 34 -20.68 -17.86 14.85
C ALA A 34 -19.31 -18.48 14.59
N LYS A 35 -19.30 -19.75 14.15
CA LYS A 35 -18.05 -20.43 13.81
C LYS A 35 -17.48 -19.84 12.53
N ASP A 36 -16.22 -19.42 12.57
CA ASP A 36 -15.51 -18.87 11.40
C ASP A 36 -15.59 -19.79 10.17
N GLN A 37 -15.44 -21.11 10.37
CA GLN A 37 -15.52 -22.07 9.26
C GLN A 37 -16.84 -21.98 8.49
N TRP A 38 -17.95 -21.75 9.19
CA TRP A 38 -19.26 -21.62 8.55
C TRP A 38 -19.34 -20.33 7.73
N ILE A 39 -18.82 -19.21 8.26
CA ILE A 39 -18.75 -17.92 7.56
C ILE A 39 -17.94 -18.04 6.27
N TYR A 40 -16.78 -18.70 6.30
CA TYR A 40 -15.96 -18.92 5.10
C TYR A 40 -16.71 -19.71 4.03
N VAL A 41 -17.38 -20.80 4.41
CA VAL A 41 -18.14 -21.64 3.46
C VAL A 41 -19.29 -20.85 2.83
N GLU A 42 -20.07 -20.14 3.64
CA GLU A 42 -21.21 -19.36 3.18
C GLU A 42 -20.77 -18.19 2.29
N ALA A 43 -19.69 -17.49 2.66
CA ALA A 43 -19.11 -16.42 1.86
C ALA A 43 -18.61 -16.91 0.49
N CYS A 44 -17.96 -18.08 0.44
CA CYS A 44 -17.55 -18.70 -0.83
C CYS A 44 -18.76 -19.07 -1.70
N GLN A 45 -19.79 -19.68 -1.11
CA GLN A 45 -21.04 -19.98 -1.84
C GLN A 45 -21.71 -18.71 -2.38
N LEU A 46 -21.63 -17.60 -1.64
CA LEU A 46 -22.17 -16.32 -2.08
C LEU A 46 -21.39 -15.73 -3.25
N LEU A 47 -20.06 -15.91 -3.29
CA LEU A 47 -19.22 -15.52 -4.41
C LEU A 47 -19.52 -16.34 -5.68
N ASP A 48 -19.79 -17.63 -5.51
CA ASP A 48 -20.18 -18.52 -6.62
C ASP A 48 -21.61 -18.25 -7.12
N ASN A 49 -22.39 -17.41 -6.42
CA ASN A 49 -23.72 -17.04 -6.87
C ASN A 49 -23.63 -16.22 -8.19
N PRO A 50 -24.29 -16.64 -9.28
CA PRO A 50 -24.13 -16.01 -10.59
C PRO A 50 -24.54 -14.53 -10.58
N LYS A 51 -25.49 -14.13 -9.72
CA LYS A 51 -25.91 -12.73 -9.63
C LYS A 51 -24.86 -11.85 -8.97
N VAL A 52 -24.21 -12.35 -7.91
CA VAL A 52 -23.13 -11.65 -7.21
C VAL A 52 -21.89 -11.57 -8.10
N ALA A 53 -21.56 -12.66 -8.80
CA ALA A 53 -20.45 -12.70 -9.75
C ALA A 53 -20.60 -11.66 -10.88
N ILE A 54 -21.79 -11.56 -11.50
CA ILE A 54 -22.08 -10.54 -12.51
C ILE A 54 -21.93 -9.14 -11.92
N ARG A 55 -22.47 -8.90 -10.72
CA ARG A 55 -22.38 -7.59 -10.08
C ARG A 55 -20.94 -7.19 -9.77
N LEU A 56 -20.13 -8.13 -9.31
CA LEU A 56 -18.72 -7.89 -9.04
C LEU A 56 -17.95 -7.57 -10.33
N GLN A 57 -18.30 -8.23 -11.45
CA GLN A 57 -17.73 -7.90 -12.75
C GLN A 57 -18.10 -6.47 -13.17
N GLU A 58 -19.36 -6.06 -13.04
CA GLU A 58 -19.79 -4.69 -13.33
C GLU A 58 -19.03 -3.65 -12.49
N LEU A 59 -18.82 -3.92 -11.21
CA LEU A 59 -18.04 -3.05 -10.32
C LEU A 59 -16.60 -2.94 -10.78
N ARG A 60 -15.98 -4.05 -11.21
CA ARG A 60 -14.61 -4.06 -11.76
C ARG A 60 -14.52 -3.29 -13.07
N ASP A 61 -15.45 -3.50 -13.99
CA ASP A 61 -15.51 -2.78 -15.26
C ASP A 61 -15.76 -1.28 -15.06
N HIS A 62 -16.54 -0.93 -14.03
CA HIS A 62 -16.79 0.46 -13.66
C HIS A 62 -15.55 1.11 -13.03
N ALA A 63 -14.89 0.40 -12.12
CA ALA A 63 -13.63 0.83 -11.54
C ALA A 63 -12.53 0.94 -12.60
N GLU A 64 -12.42 0.02 -13.55
CA GLU A 64 -11.47 0.09 -14.65
C GLU A 64 -11.69 1.36 -15.50
N ARG A 65 -12.96 1.69 -15.78
CA ARG A 65 -13.31 2.92 -16.50
C ARG A 65 -12.94 4.20 -15.74
N HIS A 66 -12.98 4.20 -14.40
CA HIS A 66 -12.74 5.40 -13.59
C HIS A 66 -11.35 5.49 -12.96
N SER A 67 -10.68 4.36 -12.71
CA SER A 67 -9.51 4.31 -11.83
C SER A 67 -8.20 4.16 -12.57
N ILE A 68 -8.19 3.93 -13.89
CA ILE A 68 -6.93 3.62 -14.55
C ILE A 68 -6.65 4.67 -15.62
N TYR A 69 -5.78 5.62 -15.27
CA TYR A 69 -4.82 6.12 -16.25
C TYR A 69 -4.01 4.92 -16.73
N THR A 70 -4.51 4.28 -17.78
CA THR A 70 -3.98 3.01 -18.26
C THR A 70 -2.55 3.21 -18.74
N ARG A 71 -1.74 2.15 -18.64
CA ARG A 71 -0.41 2.15 -19.26
C ARG A 71 -0.50 2.50 -20.76
N GLN A 72 -1.61 2.13 -21.40
CA GLN A 72 -1.90 2.47 -22.79
C GLN A 72 -2.16 3.98 -22.99
N GLN A 73 -2.98 4.61 -22.15
CA GLN A 73 -3.23 6.06 -22.20
C GLN A 73 -1.94 6.85 -21.93
N ALA A 74 -1.15 6.42 -20.95
CA ALA A 74 0.16 7.01 -20.65
C ALA A 74 1.11 6.94 -21.85
N LEU A 75 1.16 5.78 -22.51
CA LEU A 75 1.94 5.58 -23.72
C LEU A 75 1.50 6.54 -24.84
N ASP A 76 0.21 6.59 -25.12
CA ASP A 76 -0.36 7.43 -26.18
C ASP A 76 -0.07 8.92 -25.94
N GLU A 77 -0.14 9.36 -24.70
CA GLU A 77 0.22 10.73 -24.31
C GLU A 77 1.71 11.01 -24.51
N TYR A 78 2.61 10.08 -24.13
CA TYR A 78 4.03 10.22 -24.39
C TYR A 78 4.36 10.27 -25.89
N GLU A 79 3.65 9.51 -26.73
CA GLU A 79 3.85 9.57 -28.19
C GLU A 79 3.38 10.88 -28.79
N LYS A 80 2.21 11.38 -28.38
CA LYS A 80 1.75 12.71 -28.79
C LYS A 80 2.73 13.81 -28.35
N ALA A 81 3.26 13.72 -27.13
CA ALA A 81 4.26 14.65 -26.63
C ALA A 81 5.57 14.58 -27.42
N ARG A 82 6.04 13.37 -27.76
CA ARG A 82 7.23 13.16 -28.60
C ARG A 82 7.04 13.75 -29.99
N ASP A 83 5.93 13.47 -30.65
CA ASP A 83 5.64 13.96 -32.00
C ASP A 83 5.53 15.49 -32.03
N LEU A 84 4.93 16.10 -31.00
CA LEU A 84 4.88 17.55 -30.83
C LEU A 84 6.28 18.14 -30.61
N ALA A 85 7.11 17.50 -29.78
CA ALA A 85 8.49 17.93 -29.54
C ALA A 85 9.35 17.87 -30.81
N ILE A 86 9.19 16.83 -31.64
CA ILE A 86 9.87 16.72 -32.94
C ILE A 86 9.45 17.86 -33.87
N ARG A 87 8.15 18.13 -33.98
CA ARG A 87 7.63 19.24 -34.82
C ARG A 87 8.08 20.62 -34.34
N ALA A 88 8.20 20.80 -33.02
CA ALA A 88 8.69 22.04 -32.41
C ALA A 88 10.22 22.19 -32.49
N GLY A 89 10.95 21.21 -33.05
CA GLY A 89 12.41 21.24 -33.13
C GLY A 89 13.09 21.13 -31.76
N ASN A 90 12.42 20.54 -30.75
CA ASN A 90 12.98 20.33 -29.41
C ASN A 90 13.32 18.84 -29.20
N PRO A 91 14.51 18.38 -29.64
CA PRO A 91 14.90 16.99 -29.53
C PRO A 91 15.09 16.54 -28.08
N SER A 92 15.45 17.44 -27.15
CA SER A 92 15.63 17.10 -25.73
C SER A 92 14.31 16.65 -25.10
N ALA A 93 13.21 17.37 -25.36
CA ALA A 93 11.87 16.99 -24.90
C ALA A 93 11.38 15.67 -25.52
N ALA A 94 11.74 15.37 -26.77
CA ALA A 94 11.43 14.10 -27.41
C ALA A 94 12.14 12.92 -26.72
N VAL A 95 13.42 13.08 -26.35
CA VAL A 95 14.17 12.07 -25.59
C VAL A 95 13.58 11.87 -24.19
N SER A 96 13.14 12.94 -23.52
CA SER A 96 12.46 12.85 -22.22
C SER A 96 11.16 12.04 -22.30
N ALA A 97 10.37 12.22 -23.35
CA ALA A 97 9.16 11.41 -23.58
C ALA A 97 9.48 9.93 -23.81
N ILE A 98 10.53 9.64 -24.60
CA ILE A 98 11.01 8.27 -24.81
C ILE A 98 11.46 7.63 -23.49
N ASN A 99 12.21 8.34 -22.66
CA ASN A 99 12.63 7.86 -21.34
C ASN A 99 11.41 7.60 -20.43
N GLY A 100 10.39 8.46 -20.47
CA GLY A 100 9.12 8.23 -19.78
C GLY A 100 8.46 6.90 -20.19
N LYS A 101 8.49 6.56 -21.48
CA LYS A 101 8.01 5.25 -21.96
C LYS A 101 8.85 4.08 -21.47
N VAL A 102 10.17 4.19 -21.48
CA VAL A 102 11.08 3.13 -20.98
C VAL A 102 10.82 2.86 -19.50
N LYS A 103 10.62 3.92 -18.70
CA LYS A 103 10.21 3.85 -17.29
C LYS A 103 8.87 3.15 -17.11
N LEU A 104 7.89 3.50 -17.94
CA LEU A 104 6.54 2.96 -17.90
C LEU A 104 6.51 1.44 -18.09
N TYR A 105 7.42 0.90 -18.91
CA TYR A 105 7.58 -0.54 -19.14
C TYR A 105 8.60 -1.23 -18.22
N GLY A 106 9.23 -0.49 -17.30
CA GLY A 106 10.25 -1.05 -16.41
C GLY A 106 11.50 -1.54 -17.15
N LEU A 107 11.77 -1.00 -18.34
CA LEU A 107 12.94 -1.35 -19.16
C LEU A 107 14.19 -0.57 -18.77
N GLU A 108 14.10 0.30 -17.76
CA GLU A 108 15.27 0.97 -17.22
C GLU A 108 16.14 -0.02 -16.44
N ALA A 109 17.46 0.12 -16.59
CA ALA A 109 18.40 -0.63 -15.79
C ALA A 109 18.11 -0.38 -14.29
N PRO A 110 18.18 -1.41 -13.43
CA PRO A 110 17.93 -1.23 -12.02
C PRO A 110 18.95 -0.24 -11.47
N VAL A 111 18.46 0.94 -11.05
CA VAL A 111 19.23 1.84 -10.19
C VAL A 111 19.51 1.02 -8.95
N LYS A 112 20.77 0.66 -8.71
CA LYS A 112 21.18 -0.04 -7.48
C LYS A 112 20.64 0.78 -6.32
N ALA A 113 19.54 0.34 -5.71
CA ALA A 113 19.06 0.90 -4.47
C ALA A 113 20.21 0.66 -3.49
N LYS A 114 20.91 1.72 -3.10
CA LYS A 114 21.85 1.66 -1.98
C LYS A 114 20.99 1.40 -0.76
N VAL A 115 20.78 0.13 -0.46
CA VAL A 115 20.22 -0.29 0.82
C VAL A 115 21.36 -0.16 1.81
N ASP A 116 21.33 0.92 2.59
CA ASP A 116 22.34 1.15 3.61
C ASP A 116 22.02 0.24 4.81
N HIS A 117 22.79 -0.84 4.93
CA HIS A 117 22.73 -1.75 6.08
C HIS A 117 23.64 -1.31 7.23
N THR A 118 24.31 -0.16 7.07
CA THR A 118 25.17 0.44 8.07
C THR A 118 24.58 1.80 8.45
N SER A 119 24.47 2.12 9.74
CA SER A 119 24.08 3.48 10.16
C SER A 119 25.23 4.44 9.86
N SER A 120 25.37 4.81 8.58
CA SER A 120 26.41 5.72 8.07
C SER A 120 26.27 7.14 8.61
N ASP A 121 25.06 7.48 9.07
CA ASP A 121 24.71 8.70 9.78
C ASP A 121 25.06 8.68 11.27
N GLY A 122 25.50 7.54 11.81
CA GLY A 122 25.86 7.38 13.22
C GLY A 122 24.70 7.46 14.21
N SER A 123 23.44 7.55 13.74
CA SER A 123 22.26 7.69 14.59
C SER A 123 22.04 6.50 15.53
N MET A 124 22.57 5.33 15.16
CA MET A 124 22.48 4.09 15.93
C MET A 124 23.74 3.77 16.76
N THR A 125 24.70 4.69 16.85
CA THR A 125 25.87 4.49 17.73
C THR A 125 25.49 4.70 19.20
N PRO A 126 25.70 3.70 20.10
CA PRO A 126 25.35 3.85 21.50
C PRO A 126 26.27 4.88 22.17
N LYS A 127 25.68 5.79 22.98
CA LYS A 127 26.43 6.78 23.75
C LYS A 127 27.39 6.08 24.73
N PRO A 128 28.62 6.59 24.92
CA PRO A 128 29.60 5.97 25.80
C PRO A 128 29.12 5.98 27.26
N THR A 129 29.02 4.80 27.87
CA THR A 129 28.64 4.65 29.28
C THR A 129 29.81 5.09 30.17
N THR A 130 29.64 6.16 30.94
CA THR A 130 30.61 6.57 31.96
C THR A 130 30.29 5.92 33.30
N ILE A 131 31.17 5.05 33.78
CA ILE A 131 31.08 4.45 35.12
C ILE A 131 31.85 5.34 36.09
N ARG A 132 31.18 5.88 37.12
CA ARG A 132 31.80 6.65 38.21
C ARG A 132 31.87 5.78 39.46
N ILE A 133 33.07 5.60 40.00
CA ILE A 133 33.28 4.97 41.30
C ILE A 133 33.20 6.07 42.37
N LEU A 134 32.25 5.96 43.30
CA LEU A 134 32.12 6.84 44.46
C LEU A 134 32.68 6.12 45.68
N ALA A 135 33.60 6.76 46.40
CA ALA A 135 34.07 6.28 47.70
C ALA A 135 32.95 6.47 48.75
N ALA A 136 32.89 5.59 49.75
CA ALA A 136 31.97 5.72 50.87
C ALA A 136 32.41 6.91 51.75
N ASP A 137 31.46 7.73 52.19
CA ASP A 137 31.70 8.89 53.04
C ASP A 137 31.78 8.43 54.51
N ASP A 138 32.98 8.29 55.04
CA ASP A 138 33.27 7.98 56.44
C ASP A 138 33.13 9.26 57.29
N GLY A 139 31.89 9.51 57.73
CA GLY A 139 31.51 10.66 58.55
C GLY A 139 32.28 10.76 59.86
N SER A 140 33.22 11.72 59.92
CA SER A 140 33.74 12.28 61.16
C SER A 140 33.49 13.80 61.19
N ASP A 141 32.53 14.19 62.04
CA ASP A 141 32.24 15.57 62.43
C ASP A 141 33.44 16.19 63.18
N ASP A 142 34.21 17.04 62.52
CA ASP A 142 35.25 17.84 63.16
C ASP A 142 34.64 19.19 63.60
N LYS A 143 34.15 19.25 64.84
CA LYS A 143 33.72 20.49 65.50
C LYS A 143 34.96 21.30 65.93
N ALA A 144 35.20 22.44 65.29
CA ALA A 144 36.19 23.42 65.74
C ALA A 144 35.75 24.10 67.07
N PRO A 145 36.66 24.35 68.04
CA PRO A 145 36.34 24.96 69.31
C PRO A 145 36.38 26.51 69.29
N ALA A 146 35.43 27.07 70.05
CA ALA A 146 35.20 28.42 70.60
C ALA A 146 36.06 29.61 70.15
#